data_AF-L9XQJ2-F1
#
_entry.id   AF-L9XQJ2-F1
#
_cell.length_a   1.000
_cell.length_b   1.000
_cell.length_c   1.000
_cell.angle_alpha   90.00
_cell.angle_beta   90.00
_cell.angle_gamma   90.00
#
_symmetry.space_group_name_H-M   'P 1'
#
loop_
_entity.id
_entity.type
_entity.pdbx_description
1 polymer ?
#
loop_
_entity_poly.entity_id
_entity_poly.type
_entity_poly.pdbx_seq_one_letter_code
_entity_poly.pdbx_strand_id
1 'polypeptide(L)'
;MYDQPHPDAVLRSTRHYPFEIELLLADRGFYNERILRRSREIAATVVPVQKKGKRMRKKLDTHCSYMTTYRMYKGRERELEFPLAVAVSYRAGDRGKSGEVVRGYVACDLADHTPKQVERLYRKRSAIETSYRVFRQARVVTTTQDPIIRFAFVLVGFLLENLWLVLRWAVVARPRRGGRDLPEEFTFKTFSDWIRHALEEELERSWEIEMNGTGVPEAYAPAAG
;
A
#
# COMPACT_ATOMS: atom_id res chain seq x y z
N MET A 1 20.94 4.07 -11.89
CA MET A 1 20.08 3.02 -12.49
C MET A 1 19.73 2.07 -11.36
N TYR A 2 18.56 2.26 -10.72
CA TYR A 2 18.18 1.45 -9.57
C TYR A 2 17.85 0.03 -10.04
N ASP A 3 18.68 -0.93 -9.62
CA ASP A 3 18.40 -2.35 -9.70
C ASP A 3 17.11 -2.60 -8.92
N GLN A 4 16.01 -2.83 -9.63
CA GLN A 4 14.77 -3.26 -8.98
C GLN A 4 15.07 -4.62 -8.37
N PRO A 5 14.82 -4.84 -7.06
CA PRO A 5 15.04 -6.15 -6.46
C PRO A 5 14.32 -7.18 -7.32
N HIS A 6 15.05 -8.19 -7.79
CA HIS A 6 14.48 -9.25 -8.61
C HIS A 6 13.25 -9.77 -7.85
N PRO A 7 12.05 -9.82 -8.46
CA PRO A 7 10.80 -10.09 -7.74
C PRO A 7 10.80 -11.42 -6.94
N ASP A 8 11.71 -12.33 -7.29
CA ASP A 8 11.98 -13.55 -6.54
C ASP A 8 12.56 -13.34 -5.13
N ALA A 9 13.26 -12.24 -4.88
CA ALA A 9 13.86 -11.93 -3.57
C ALA A 9 12.78 -11.72 -2.50
N VAL A 10 11.68 -11.04 -2.86
CA VAL A 10 10.54 -10.80 -1.95
C VAL A 10 9.83 -12.12 -1.62
N LEU A 11 9.65 -13.02 -2.59
CA LEU A 11 9.07 -14.36 -2.36
C LEU A 11 10.04 -15.34 -1.68
N ARG A 12 11.30 -14.96 -1.45
CA ARG A 12 12.26 -15.75 -0.65
C ARG A 12 12.20 -15.36 0.82
N SER A 13 12.02 -14.07 1.13
CA SER A 13 11.89 -13.63 2.53
C SER A 13 10.65 -14.20 3.20
N THR A 14 9.57 -14.41 2.43
CA THR A 14 8.30 -14.95 2.96
C THR A 14 8.41 -16.31 3.64
N ARG A 15 9.39 -17.15 3.26
CA ARG A 15 9.60 -18.48 3.85
C ARG A 15 10.16 -18.44 5.27
N HIS A 16 10.66 -17.30 5.72
CA HIS A 16 11.32 -17.16 7.02
C HIS A 16 10.43 -16.46 8.06
N TYR A 17 9.19 -16.12 7.70
CA TYR A 17 8.28 -15.51 8.65
C TYR A 17 7.70 -16.57 9.60
N PRO A 18 7.54 -16.24 10.90
CA PRO A 18 6.99 -17.17 11.89
C PRO A 18 5.46 -17.32 11.82
N PHE A 19 4.83 -16.79 10.76
CA PHE A 19 3.38 -16.76 10.59
C PHE A 19 2.99 -17.25 9.20
N GLU A 20 1.80 -17.83 9.11
CA GLU A 20 1.22 -18.28 7.85
C GLU A 20 0.77 -17.09 6.99
N ILE A 21 0.97 -17.21 5.69
CA ILE A 21 0.56 -16.19 4.73
C ILE A 21 -0.76 -16.64 4.10
N GLU A 22 -1.85 -15.97 4.44
CA GLU A 22 -3.18 -16.34 3.90
C GLU A 22 -3.36 -15.91 2.44
N LEU A 23 -2.85 -14.73 2.06
CA LEU A 23 -3.15 -14.12 0.77
C LEU A 23 -2.02 -13.20 0.27
N LEU A 24 -1.54 -13.45 -0.94
CA LEU A 24 -0.58 -12.62 -1.67
C LEU A 24 -1.29 -11.75 -2.71
N LEU A 25 -1.23 -10.43 -2.51
CA LEU A 25 -1.72 -9.43 -3.46
C LEU A 25 -0.51 -8.78 -4.16
N ALA A 26 -0.36 -9.01 -5.45
CA ALA A 26 0.77 -8.49 -6.21
C ALA A 26 0.35 -7.64 -7.40
N ASP A 27 1.21 -6.71 -7.78
CA ASP A 27 0.96 -5.75 -8.85
C ASP A 27 1.06 -6.38 -10.24
N ARG A 28 0.54 -5.68 -11.27
CA ARG A 28 0.60 -6.14 -12.66
C ARG A 28 2.03 -6.41 -13.18
N GLY A 29 3.03 -5.78 -12.57
CA GLY A 29 4.45 -6.05 -12.87
C GLY A 29 4.87 -7.49 -12.55
N PHE A 30 4.19 -8.13 -11.59
CA PHE A 30 4.44 -9.50 -11.14
C PHE A 30 3.67 -10.55 -11.98
N TYR A 31 2.97 -10.14 -13.04
CA TYR A 31 2.33 -11.05 -13.99
C TYR A 31 3.37 -11.74 -14.90
N ASN A 32 4.12 -12.67 -14.31
CA ASN A 32 5.13 -13.51 -14.96
C ASN A 32 4.94 -14.95 -14.46
N GLU A 33 5.09 -15.91 -15.36
CA GLU A 33 4.96 -17.33 -15.06
C GLU A 33 5.82 -17.79 -13.86
N ARG A 34 7.09 -17.41 -13.76
CA ARG A 34 7.96 -17.82 -12.63
C ARG A 34 7.41 -17.38 -11.28
N ILE A 35 6.95 -16.13 -11.21
CA ILE A 35 6.42 -15.52 -9.99
C ILE A 35 5.09 -16.18 -9.64
N LEU A 36 4.19 -16.36 -10.62
CA LEU A 36 2.88 -16.97 -10.40
C LEU A 36 2.95 -18.46 -10.02
N ARG A 37 4.00 -19.16 -10.46
CA ARG A 37 4.27 -20.55 -10.08
C ARG A 37 4.77 -20.60 -8.63
N ARG A 38 5.69 -19.71 -8.26
CA ARG A 38 6.22 -19.65 -6.89
C ARG A 38 5.20 -19.13 -5.88
N SER A 39 4.42 -18.12 -6.22
CA SER A 39 3.50 -17.46 -5.28
C SER A 39 2.34 -18.37 -4.87
N ARG A 40 1.81 -19.18 -5.80
CA ARG A 40 0.73 -20.13 -5.51
C ARG A 40 1.14 -21.28 -4.59
N GLU A 41 2.44 -21.58 -4.50
CA GLU A 41 2.96 -22.59 -3.57
C GLU A 41 3.08 -22.04 -2.14
N ILE A 42 3.00 -20.72 -1.97
CA ILE A 42 3.16 -20.04 -0.68
C ILE A 42 1.79 -19.75 -0.08
N ALA A 43 0.87 -19.20 -0.88
CA ALA A 43 -0.45 -18.75 -0.41
C ALA A 43 -1.42 -18.57 -1.57
N ALA A 44 -2.70 -18.39 -1.23
CA ALA A 44 -3.69 -17.87 -2.18
C ALA A 44 -3.15 -16.59 -2.83
N THR A 45 -3.27 -16.46 -4.15
CA THR A 45 -2.58 -15.40 -4.89
C THR A 45 -3.55 -14.66 -5.81
N VAL A 46 -3.53 -13.33 -5.73
CA VAL A 46 -4.22 -12.44 -6.69
C VAL A 46 -3.25 -11.51 -7.39
N VAL A 47 -3.18 -11.60 -8.72
CA VAL A 47 -2.35 -10.74 -9.56
C VAL A 47 -3.15 -10.25 -10.77
N PRO A 48 -3.21 -8.94 -11.06
CA PRO A 48 -3.96 -8.44 -12.21
C PRO A 48 -3.24 -8.83 -13.50
N VAL A 49 -3.99 -9.33 -14.47
CA VAL A 49 -3.41 -9.77 -15.74
C VAL A 49 -2.96 -8.58 -16.60
N GLN A 50 -1.93 -8.80 -17.41
CA GLN A 50 -1.57 -7.88 -18.49
C GLN A 50 -2.51 -8.10 -19.68
N LYS A 51 -3.10 -7.01 -20.20
CA LYS A 51 -4.00 -7.03 -21.38
C LYS A 51 -3.24 -7.20 -22.71
N LYS A 52 -2.33 -8.18 -22.76
CA LYS A 52 -1.44 -8.45 -23.90
C LYS A 52 -1.85 -9.73 -24.63
N GLY A 53 -1.76 -9.69 -25.96
CA GLY A 53 -2.05 -10.82 -26.84
C GLY A 53 -3.54 -11.00 -27.14
N LYS A 54 -3.84 -11.55 -28.33
CA LYS A 54 -5.21 -11.73 -28.84
C LYS A 54 -6.07 -12.59 -27.91
N ARG A 55 -5.52 -13.69 -27.36
CA ARG A 55 -6.25 -14.62 -26.47
C ARG A 55 -6.70 -13.99 -25.16
N MET A 56 -5.85 -13.19 -24.50
CA MET A 56 -6.23 -12.52 -23.26
C MET A 56 -7.23 -11.41 -23.54
N ARG A 57 -7.01 -10.61 -24.60
CA ARG A 57 -7.96 -9.56 -25.01
C ARG A 57 -9.35 -10.13 -25.28
N LYS A 58 -9.45 -11.25 -26.02
CA LYS A 58 -10.72 -11.93 -26.29
C LYS A 58 -11.45 -12.38 -25.01
N LYS A 59 -10.72 -12.84 -23.98
CA LYS A 59 -11.35 -13.20 -22.69
C LYS A 59 -11.81 -11.98 -21.90
N LEU A 60 -11.15 -10.84 -22.06
CA LEU A 60 -11.51 -9.59 -21.39
C LEU A 60 -12.50 -8.73 -22.20
N ASP A 61 -12.95 -9.23 -23.35
CA ASP A 61 -13.96 -8.61 -24.20
C ASP A 61 -15.31 -9.23 -23.83
N THR A 62 -15.91 -8.71 -22.75
CA THR A 62 -17.13 -9.22 -22.15
C THR A 62 -17.85 -8.13 -21.38
N HIS A 63 -19.16 -8.30 -21.21
CA HIS A 63 -20.01 -7.45 -20.37
C HIS A 63 -20.43 -8.13 -19.06
N CYS A 64 -20.02 -9.38 -18.83
CA CYS A 64 -20.37 -10.14 -17.63
C CYS A 64 -19.12 -10.59 -16.86
N SER A 65 -19.26 -10.68 -15.53
CA SER A 65 -18.20 -11.22 -14.69
C SER A 65 -18.26 -12.74 -14.68
N TYR A 66 -17.13 -13.41 -14.88
CA TYR A 66 -17.07 -14.87 -14.86
C TYR A 66 -15.70 -15.41 -14.42
N MET A 67 -15.69 -16.65 -13.92
CA MET A 67 -14.48 -17.42 -13.65
C MET A 67 -14.16 -18.30 -14.84
N THR A 68 -12.88 -18.40 -15.19
CA THR A 68 -12.41 -19.27 -16.27
C THR A 68 -10.99 -19.71 -16.02
N THR A 69 -10.48 -20.65 -16.80
CA THR A 69 -9.08 -21.04 -16.76
C THR A 69 -8.31 -20.40 -17.92
N TYR A 70 -7.08 -19.99 -17.65
CA TYR A 70 -6.16 -19.46 -18.66
C TYR A 70 -4.83 -20.22 -18.66
N ARG A 71 -4.36 -20.51 -19.88
CA ARG A 71 -3.07 -21.18 -20.14
C ARG A 71 -2.09 -20.19 -20.75
N MET A 72 -1.18 -19.69 -19.93
CA MET A 72 -0.06 -18.83 -20.32
C MET A 72 1.01 -19.68 -21.02
N TYR A 73 1.58 -19.14 -22.10
CA TYR A 73 2.59 -19.84 -22.92
C TYR A 73 2.18 -21.24 -23.40
N LYS A 74 0.88 -21.45 -23.74
CA LYS A 74 0.34 -22.72 -24.22
C LYS A 74 1.24 -23.39 -25.26
N GLY A 75 1.64 -24.64 -25.02
CA GLY A 75 2.47 -25.44 -25.93
C GLY A 75 3.96 -25.12 -25.86
N ARG A 76 4.44 -24.50 -24.78
CA ARG A 76 5.86 -24.25 -24.52
C ARG A 76 6.26 -24.87 -23.18
N GLU A 77 7.56 -25.08 -22.97
CA GLU A 77 8.10 -25.65 -21.73
C GLU A 77 7.65 -24.87 -20.47
N ARG A 78 7.62 -23.53 -20.57
CA ARG A 78 7.16 -22.63 -19.50
C ARG A 78 5.63 -22.45 -19.46
N GLU A 79 4.87 -23.45 -19.88
CA GLU A 79 3.41 -23.39 -19.83
C GLU A 79 2.92 -23.34 -18.38
N LEU A 80 1.96 -22.44 -18.12
CA LEU A 80 1.34 -22.29 -16.81
C LEU A 80 -0.16 -22.13 -16.95
N GLU A 81 -0.89 -23.02 -16.28
CA GLU A 81 -2.34 -22.95 -16.15
C GLU A 81 -2.71 -22.27 -14.82
N PHE A 82 -3.73 -21.40 -14.84
CA PHE A 82 -4.26 -20.78 -13.63
C PHE A 82 -5.74 -20.39 -13.75
N PRO A 83 -6.46 -20.31 -12.61
CA PRO A 83 -7.76 -19.66 -12.54
C PRO A 83 -7.64 -18.17 -12.87
N LEU A 84 -8.52 -17.70 -13.74
CA LEU A 84 -8.67 -16.33 -14.19
C LEU A 84 -10.05 -15.83 -13.79
N ALA A 85 -10.07 -14.86 -12.87
CA ALA A 85 -11.26 -14.10 -12.54
C ALA A 85 -11.40 -12.91 -13.47
N VAL A 86 -12.46 -12.87 -14.28
CA VAL A 86 -12.82 -11.72 -15.11
C VAL A 86 -13.92 -10.95 -14.39
N ALA A 87 -13.58 -9.78 -13.86
CA ALA A 87 -14.49 -8.90 -13.14
C ALA A 87 -14.88 -7.71 -14.01
N VAL A 88 -16.18 -7.54 -14.18
CA VAL A 88 -16.79 -6.38 -14.84
C VAL A 88 -17.31 -5.44 -13.76
N SER A 89 -16.83 -4.21 -13.81
CA SER A 89 -17.12 -3.16 -12.83
C SER A 89 -17.49 -1.88 -13.54
N TYR A 90 -18.46 -1.13 -13.03
CA TYR A 90 -18.83 0.18 -13.59
C TYR A 90 -18.07 1.30 -12.88
N ARG A 91 -17.51 2.24 -13.64
CA ARG A 91 -16.99 3.50 -13.09
C ARG A 91 -18.13 4.50 -13.04
N ALA A 92 -18.63 4.78 -11.85
CA ALA A 92 -19.65 5.81 -11.60
C ALA A 92 -18.98 7.16 -11.33
N GLY A 93 -18.29 7.73 -12.33
CA GLY A 93 -17.58 9.01 -12.18
C GLY A 93 -16.22 8.91 -11.46
N ASP A 94 -15.74 7.70 -11.17
CA ASP A 94 -14.41 7.47 -10.58
C ASP A 94 -13.31 8.08 -11.47
N ARG A 95 -12.59 9.06 -10.92
CA ARG A 95 -11.57 9.88 -11.62
C ARG A 95 -12.11 10.58 -12.88
N GLY A 96 -13.36 11.03 -12.85
CA GLY A 96 -14.01 11.72 -13.98
C GLY A 96 -14.29 10.83 -15.18
N LYS A 97 -14.25 9.50 -14.99
CA LYS A 97 -14.51 8.52 -16.06
C LYS A 97 -15.80 7.78 -15.78
N SER A 98 -16.64 7.66 -16.81
CA SER A 98 -17.87 6.89 -16.78
C SER A 98 -17.77 5.71 -17.72
N GLY A 99 -18.38 4.58 -17.34
CA GLY A 99 -18.50 3.41 -18.20
C GLY A 99 -17.96 2.12 -17.60
N GLU A 100 -18.16 1.05 -18.36
CA GLU A 100 -17.79 -0.30 -17.96
C GLU A 100 -16.28 -0.54 -18.02
N VAL A 101 -15.75 -1.25 -17.04
CA VAL A 101 -14.34 -1.61 -16.94
C VAL A 101 -14.20 -3.08 -16.62
N VAL A 102 -13.67 -3.80 -17.60
CA VAL A 102 -13.28 -5.20 -17.45
C VAL A 102 -11.86 -5.30 -16.92
N ARG A 103 -11.69 -6.04 -15.81
CA ARG A 103 -10.40 -6.37 -15.20
C ARG A 103 -10.26 -7.88 -15.08
N GLY A 104 -9.07 -8.39 -15.37
CA GLY A 104 -8.73 -9.81 -15.18
C GLY A 104 -7.75 -9.97 -14.04
N TYR A 105 -7.91 -11.02 -13.25
CA TYR A 105 -7.03 -11.38 -12.15
C TYR A 105 -6.69 -12.87 -12.21
N VAL A 106 -5.41 -13.19 -12.07
CA VAL A 106 -5.00 -14.53 -11.64
C VAL A 106 -5.54 -14.73 -10.22
N ALA A 107 -6.18 -15.86 -9.95
CA ALA A 107 -6.85 -16.13 -8.67
C ALA A 107 -6.54 -17.56 -8.19
N CYS A 108 -5.27 -17.81 -7.83
CA CYS A 108 -4.84 -19.13 -7.34
C CYS A 108 -5.42 -19.37 -5.93
N ASP A 109 -5.91 -20.59 -5.69
CA ASP A 109 -6.58 -21.03 -4.45
C ASP A 109 -7.77 -20.15 -4.02
N LEU A 110 -8.46 -19.59 -5.00
CA LEU A 110 -9.65 -18.76 -4.83
C LEU A 110 -10.78 -19.20 -5.77
N ALA A 111 -10.86 -20.50 -6.07
CA ALA A 111 -11.87 -21.05 -6.99
C ALA A 111 -13.31 -20.85 -6.47
N ASP A 112 -13.51 -20.88 -5.16
CA ASP A 112 -14.82 -20.68 -4.52
C ASP A 112 -15.25 -19.19 -4.49
N HIS A 113 -14.38 -18.28 -4.94
CA HIS A 113 -14.67 -16.86 -4.96
C HIS A 113 -15.25 -16.43 -6.31
N THR A 114 -16.31 -15.63 -6.25
CA THR A 114 -16.81 -14.91 -7.43
C THR A 114 -15.77 -13.89 -7.92
N PRO A 115 -15.78 -13.51 -9.22
CA PRO A 115 -14.82 -12.55 -9.75
C PRO A 115 -14.89 -11.18 -9.04
N LYS A 116 -16.07 -10.78 -8.57
CA LYS A 116 -16.26 -9.56 -7.77
C LYS A 116 -15.65 -9.68 -6.38
N GLN A 117 -15.68 -10.86 -5.74
CA GLN A 117 -14.96 -11.10 -4.49
C GLN A 117 -13.44 -11.03 -4.71
N VAL A 118 -12.92 -11.63 -5.78
CA VAL A 118 -11.50 -11.52 -6.13
C VAL A 118 -11.09 -10.07 -6.36
N GLU A 119 -11.91 -9.28 -7.08
CA GLU A 119 -11.66 -7.83 -7.25
C GLU A 119 -11.67 -7.09 -5.90
N ARG A 120 -12.60 -7.42 -4.99
CA ARG A 120 -12.64 -6.81 -3.65
C ARG A 120 -11.42 -7.17 -2.80
N LEU A 121 -10.97 -8.42 -2.85
CA LEU A 121 -9.73 -8.85 -2.20
C LEU A 121 -8.54 -8.07 -2.77
N TYR A 122 -8.44 -7.98 -4.09
CA TYR A 122 -7.37 -7.23 -4.74
C TYR A 122 -7.34 -5.73 -4.38
N ARG A 123 -8.51 -5.10 -4.19
CA ARG A 123 -8.58 -3.70 -3.76
C ARG A 123 -7.87 -3.45 -2.42
N LYS A 124 -7.75 -4.45 -1.55
CA LYS A 124 -7.00 -4.34 -0.29
C LYS A 124 -5.50 -4.06 -0.50
N ARG A 125 -4.92 -4.27 -1.70
CA ARG A 125 -3.51 -3.94 -1.98
C ARG A 125 -3.17 -2.49 -1.66
N SER A 126 -4.14 -1.58 -1.77
CA SER A 126 -3.93 -0.15 -1.53
C SER A 126 -3.53 0.14 -0.08
N ALA A 127 -3.69 -0.81 0.84
CA ALA A 127 -3.17 -0.71 2.20
C ALA A 127 -1.67 -0.39 2.23
N ILE A 128 -0.89 -0.98 1.31
CA ILE A 128 0.56 -0.67 1.18
C ILE A 128 0.75 0.79 0.78
N GLU A 129 0.04 1.26 -0.26
CA GLU A 129 0.14 2.66 -0.73
C GLU A 129 -0.31 3.65 0.35
N THR A 130 -1.32 3.30 1.13
CA THR A 130 -1.80 4.07 2.29
C THR A 130 -0.75 4.13 3.38
N SER A 131 -0.15 2.99 3.76
CA SER A 131 0.92 2.93 4.75
C SER A 131 2.11 3.80 4.34
N TYR A 132 2.59 3.67 3.10
CA TYR A 132 3.63 4.55 2.57
C TYR A 132 3.25 6.04 2.57
N ARG A 133 1.97 6.39 2.45
CA ARG A 133 1.51 7.78 2.55
C ARG A 133 1.55 8.29 3.98
N VAL A 134 1.21 7.46 4.96
CA VAL A 134 1.29 7.77 6.38
C VAL A 134 2.76 7.88 6.80
N PHE A 135 3.59 6.89 6.47
CA PHE A 135 5.05 6.93 6.66
C PHE A 135 5.67 8.23 6.14
N ARG A 136 5.26 8.70 4.95
CA ARG A 136 5.78 9.96 4.38
C ARG A 136 5.54 11.20 5.27
N GLN A 137 4.55 11.16 6.17
CA GLN A 137 4.29 12.25 7.12
C GLN A 137 5.32 12.29 8.25
N ALA A 138 5.87 11.13 8.65
CA ALA A 138 6.94 11.03 9.64
C ALA A 138 8.34 10.93 9.01
N ARG A 139 8.44 11.06 7.68
CA ARG A 139 9.72 10.91 7.00
C ARG A 139 10.63 12.07 7.36
N VAL A 140 11.71 11.75 8.06
CA VAL A 140 12.79 12.70 8.37
C VAL A 140 13.40 13.22 7.07
N VAL A 141 13.43 14.54 6.92
CA VAL A 141 14.19 15.20 5.86
C VAL A 141 15.60 15.40 6.38
N THR A 142 16.57 14.71 5.79
CA THR A 142 17.99 14.78 6.18
C THR A 142 18.85 15.08 4.96
N THR A 143 19.91 15.88 5.15
CA THR A 143 20.95 16.16 4.14
C THR A 143 22.03 15.09 4.12
N THR A 144 22.04 14.16 5.09
CA THR A 144 23.08 13.13 5.19
C THR A 144 23.09 12.24 3.95
N GLN A 145 24.28 11.91 3.43
CA GLN A 145 24.45 11.02 2.28
C GLN A 145 24.60 9.54 2.68
N ASP A 146 24.76 9.27 3.97
CA ASP A 146 24.92 7.91 4.50
C ASP A 146 23.63 7.07 4.30
N PRO A 147 23.69 5.96 3.54
CA PRO A 147 22.54 5.10 3.29
C PRO A 147 22.06 4.36 4.55
N ILE A 148 22.93 4.05 5.50
CA ILE A 148 22.58 3.37 6.76
C ILE A 148 21.73 4.29 7.61
N ILE A 149 22.15 5.55 7.77
CA ILE A 149 21.40 6.54 8.54
C ILE A 149 20.03 6.81 7.90
N ARG A 150 19.98 6.97 6.57
CA ARG A 150 18.70 7.11 5.84
C ARG A 150 17.79 5.90 6.05
N PHE A 151 18.35 4.69 6.03
CA PHE A 151 17.60 3.47 6.28
C PHE A 151 17.09 3.38 7.72
N ALA A 152 17.89 3.77 8.71
CA ALA A 152 17.46 3.85 10.10
C ALA A 152 16.26 4.79 10.27
N PHE A 153 16.26 5.97 9.64
CA PHE A 153 15.08 6.87 9.67
C PHE A 153 13.84 6.24 9.03
N VAL A 154 14.01 5.48 7.95
CA VAL A 154 12.89 4.74 7.33
C VAL A 154 12.32 3.71 8.31
N LEU A 155 13.18 2.93 8.98
CA LEU A 155 12.75 1.96 9.99
C LEU A 155 12.00 2.63 11.14
N VAL A 156 12.55 3.73 11.69
CA VAL A 156 11.89 4.50 12.76
C VAL A 156 10.52 4.98 12.33
N GLY A 157 10.38 5.52 11.11
CA GLY A 157 9.07 5.96 10.62
C GLY A 157 8.04 4.82 10.52
N PHE A 158 8.45 3.63 10.07
CA PHE A 158 7.58 2.45 10.06
C PHE A 158 7.24 1.97 11.48
N LEU A 159 8.18 2.03 12.43
CA LEU A 159 7.91 1.68 13.83
C LEU A 159 6.88 2.62 14.45
N LEU A 160 7.02 3.93 14.22
CA LEU A 160 6.05 4.94 14.68
C LEU A 160 4.66 4.72 14.08
N GLU A 161 4.58 4.40 12.79
CA GLU A 161 3.31 4.06 12.15
C GLU A 161 2.66 2.82 12.78
N ASN A 162 3.42 1.75 13.00
CA ASN A 162 2.90 0.55 13.63
C ASN A 162 2.48 0.80 15.08
N LEU A 163 3.27 1.55 15.85
CA LEU A 163 2.93 1.93 17.22
C LEU A 163 1.64 2.74 17.27
N TRP A 164 1.49 3.72 16.37
CA TRP A 164 0.25 4.49 16.24
C TRP A 164 -0.94 3.59 15.93
N LEU A 165 -0.81 2.63 15.00
CA LEU A 165 -1.88 1.69 14.66
C LEU A 165 -2.29 0.82 15.86
N VAL A 166 -1.30 0.32 16.62
CA VAL A 166 -1.54 -0.47 17.83
C VAL A 166 -2.25 0.37 18.88
N LEU A 167 -1.78 1.59 19.16
CA LEU A 167 -2.41 2.49 20.14
C LEU A 167 -3.83 2.87 19.71
N ARG A 168 -4.00 3.19 18.43
CA ARG A 168 -5.31 3.52 17.86
C ARG A 168 -6.29 2.36 18.04
N TRP A 169 -5.84 1.12 17.86
CA TRP A 169 -6.70 -0.06 18.00
C TRP A 169 -6.90 -0.52 19.46
N ALA A 170 -5.86 -0.51 20.28
CA ALA A 170 -5.86 -1.06 21.64
C ALA A 170 -6.38 -0.09 22.70
N VAL A 171 -6.09 1.21 22.54
CA VAL A 171 -6.40 2.24 23.55
C VAL A 171 -7.55 3.13 23.10
N VAL A 172 -7.50 3.60 21.84
CA VAL A 172 -8.43 4.63 21.36
C VAL A 172 -9.73 4.03 20.83
N ALA A 173 -9.67 2.82 20.27
CA ALA A 173 -10.84 2.22 19.63
C ALA A 173 -11.90 1.80 20.65
N ARG A 174 -13.12 2.31 20.48
CA ARG A 174 -14.24 2.04 21.39
C ARG A 174 -14.95 0.74 20.95
N PRO A 175 -15.27 -0.18 21.87
CA PRO A 175 -16.03 -1.39 21.53
C PRO A 175 -17.41 -1.03 20.95
N ARG A 176 -17.79 -1.65 19.82
CA ARG A 176 -19.12 -1.46 19.22
C ARG A 176 -19.65 -2.79 18.66
N ARG A 177 -20.96 -3.03 18.66
CA ARG A 177 -21.53 -4.21 17.98
C ARG A 177 -21.16 -4.18 16.49
N GLY A 178 -20.44 -5.20 16.03
CA GLY A 178 -19.96 -5.31 14.65
C GLY A 178 -18.56 -4.76 14.37
N GLY A 179 -17.79 -4.34 15.40
CA GLY A 179 -16.40 -3.91 15.21
C GLY A 179 -15.85 -3.06 16.36
N ARG A 180 -14.89 -2.18 16.04
CA ARG A 180 -14.49 -1.10 16.93
C ARG A 180 -14.68 0.22 16.23
N ASP A 181 -15.20 1.20 16.95
CA ASP A 181 -15.27 2.58 16.50
C ASP A 181 -13.88 3.22 16.69
N LEU A 182 -13.35 3.82 15.62
CA LEU A 182 -11.99 4.33 15.55
C LEU A 182 -12.05 5.85 15.38
N PRO A 183 -11.92 6.62 16.47
CA PRO A 183 -12.00 8.08 16.45
C PRO A 183 -11.12 8.68 15.34
N GLU A 184 -11.68 9.63 14.58
CA GLU A 184 -10.99 10.29 13.47
C GLU A 184 -10.03 11.38 13.95
N GLU A 185 -10.18 11.83 15.19
CA GLU A 185 -9.35 12.87 15.81
C GLU A 185 -7.92 12.39 16.10
N PHE A 186 -7.73 11.08 16.35
CA PHE A 186 -6.42 10.49 16.62
C PHE A 186 -5.67 10.14 15.33
N THR A 187 -5.30 11.17 14.59
CA THR A 187 -4.50 11.05 13.37
C THR A 187 -3.03 10.74 13.67
N PHE A 188 -2.30 10.22 12.68
CA PHE A 188 -0.87 9.97 12.79
C PHE A 188 -0.07 11.26 13.04
N LYS A 189 -0.53 12.38 12.49
CA LYS A 189 0.05 13.70 12.75
C LYS A 189 -0.10 14.07 14.23
N THR A 190 -1.31 13.94 14.79
CA THR A 190 -1.58 14.20 16.21
C THR A 190 -0.65 13.38 17.11
N PHE A 191 -0.51 12.08 16.81
CA PHE A 191 0.41 11.19 17.53
C PHE A 191 1.88 11.65 17.43
N SER A 192 2.33 12.07 16.25
CA SER A 192 3.70 12.56 16.05
C SER A 192 3.94 13.88 16.77
N ASP A 193 2.94 14.78 16.80
CA ASP A 193 2.99 16.04 17.52
C ASP A 193 3.09 15.80 19.04
N TRP A 194 2.38 14.81 19.59
CA TRP A 194 2.49 14.44 21.00
C TRP A 194 3.87 13.91 21.38
N ILE A 195 4.46 13.03 20.54
CA ILE A 195 5.83 12.55 20.76
C ILE A 195 6.81 13.72 20.73
N ARG A 196 6.67 14.65 19.77
CA ARG A 196 7.53 15.83 19.69
C ARG A 196 7.47 16.65 20.98
N HIS A 197 6.28 16.94 21.50
CA HIS A 197 6.13 17.72 22.72
C HIS A 197 6.72 17.02 23.94
N ALA A 198 6.51 15.70 24.09
CA ALA A 198 7.13 14.93 25.17
C ALA A 198 8.67 14.97 25.08
N LEU A 199 9.24 14.86 23.88
CA LEU A 199 10.69 14.95 23.67
C LEU A 199 11.24 16.37 23.89
N GLU A 200 10.48 17.41 23.56
CA GLU A 200 10.87 18.82 23.81
C GLU A 200 10.98 19.09 25.31
N GLU A 201 10.04 18.55 26.10
CA GLU A 201 10.03 18.63 27.56
C GLU A 201 11.18 17.81 28.17
N GLU A 202 11.36 16.55 27.76
CA GLU A 202 12.39 15.66 28.30
C GLU A 202 13.82 16.12 27.97
N LEU A 203 14.03 16.68 26.77
CA LEU A 203 15.35 17.12 26.32
C LEU A 203 15.64 18.59 26.66
N GLU A 204 14.78 19.26 27.43
CA GLU A 204 14.89 20.67 27.81
C GLU A 204 15.26 21.58 26.62
N ARG A 205 14.61 21.35 25.48
CA ARG A 205 15.06 21.90 24.21
C ARG A 205 14.82 23.41 24.16
N SER A 206 15.87 24.20 24.33
CA SER A 206 15.82 25.66 24.23
C SER A 206 16.27 26.15 22.85
N TRP A 207 15.72 27.28 22.42
CA TRP A 207 16.16 27.99 21.22
C TRP A 207 16.56 29.40 21.63
N GLU A 208 17.78 29.79 21.29
CA GLU A 208 18.22 31.18 21.33
C GLU A 208 18.19 31.74 19.92
N ILE A 209 17.51 32.86 19.74
CA ILE A 209 17.44 33.56 18.46
C ILE A 209 17.97 34.96 18.69
N GLU A 210 19.05 35.31 18.00
CA GLU A 210 19.55 36.67 17.98
C GLU A 210 18.54 37.54 17.21
N MET A 211 17.96 38.51 17.92
CA MET A 211 17.03 39.45 17.31
C MET A 211 17.78 40.38 16.37
N ASN A 212 17.10 40.90 15.36
CA ASN A 212 17.67 41.83 14.36
C ASN A 212 18.19 43.17 14.94
N GLY A 213 18.13 43.36 16.27
CA GLY A 213 18.54 44.56 16.98
C GLY A 213 17.77 45.84 16.63
N THR A 214 16.81 45.75 15.71
CA THR A 214 16.17 46.89 15.04
C THR A 214 14.65 46.85 15.14
N GLY A 215 14.07 45.77 15.69
CA GLY A 215 12.62 45.62 15.86
C GLY A 215 11.89 45.43 14.53
N VAL A 216 10.56 45.61 14.54
CA VAL A 216 9.77 45.62 13.30
C VAL A 216 9.95 46.99 12.63
N PRO A 217 10.42 47.07 11.36
CA PRO A 217 10.59 48.36 10.69
C PRO A 217 9.26 49.13 10.64
N GLU A 218 9.30 50.44 10.87
CA GLU A 218 8.12 51.34 10.84
C GLU A 218 7.27 51.22 9.57
N ALA A 219 7.89 50.83 8.44
CA ALA A 219 7.21 50.58 7.18
C ALA A 219 6.14 49.46 7.23
N TYR A 220 6.14 48.64 8.29
CA TYR A 220 5.18 47.56 8.53
C TYR A 220 4.29 47.80 9.75
N ALA A 221 4.37 48.98 10.39
CA ALA A 221 3.40 49.36 11.41
C ALA A 221 2.00 49.39 10.75
N PRO A 222 0.96 48.78 11.36
CA PRO A 222 -0.38 48.87 10.81
C PRO A 222 -0.70 50.36 10.68
N ALA A 223 -1.21 50.77 9.52
CA ALA A 223 -1.73 52.11 9.31
C ALA A 223 -2.87 52.34 10.31
N ALA A 224 -2.53 52.79 11.51
CA ALA A 224 -3.46 53.32 12.48
C ALA A 224 -3.90 54.68 11.91
N GLY A 225 -5.19 54.77 11.61
CA GLY A 225 -5.84 55.94 11.02
C GLY A 225 -5.83 57.16 11.92
#